data_AF-A0A2X4YQD7-F1
#
_entry.id   AF-A0A2X4YQD7-F1
#
_cell.length_a   1.000
_cell.length_b   1.000
_cell.length_c   1.000
_cell.angle_alpha   90.00
_cell.angle_beta   90.00
_cell.angle_gamma   90.00
#
_symmetry.space_group_name_H-M   'P 1'
#
loop_
_entity.id
_entity.type
_entity.pdbx_description
1 polymer ?
#
loop_
_entity_poly.entity_id
_entity_poly.type
_entity_poly.pdbx_seq_one_letter_code
_entity_poly.pdbx_strand_id
1 'polypeptide(L)'
;MEKVKLALPTEEQIAWQNLELGMFFHFGMNTFCDQEWGEGTDSPELFNPKEFDARQWVKLAKDAGFKYVILTAKHHDGFCLWPTKTTDYSVKSSPWKDGKGDVVREVADACKEEDMHFGIYVSPWDRHEPCYQDKEAYDDFYCEQLNELMTQYGPMMEVWFDGAGSEGRVYDWDRMIGIIKKHQPNAMIFNMGQPTIRWVGNEEGLAPYPCWNTESAAKISMFSDDKVDWLPGTPDWLPAECDVPIRKLHWFWHPNDEDSLRTLDELMHIYYNSVGHGTNLLLNVSPDDRGLIPDIDAKRLLEFSSELKSRFSNSLGSTFGQGQKLELTLENETSIDHIILMEDISFGERVRKFELEALVDEEWVSIGEGSAIGHKYIKQTNGIKTRRLKLTITESVETPMIKEFTCYRSEKK
;
A
#
# COMPACT_ATOMS: atom_id res chain seq x y z
N MET A 1 -22.53 4.52 31.79
CA MET A 1 -21.72 3.88 30.73
C MET A 1 -21.02 5.01 30.02
N GLU A 2 -19.70 5.11 30.13
CA GLU A 2 -18.94 6.05 29.30
C GLU A 2 -19.21 5.73 27.83
N LYS A 3 -19.56 6.75 27.03
CA LYS A 3 -19.64 6.58 25.58
C LYS A 3 -18.23 6.22 25.10
N VAL A 4 -18.07 5.05 24.48
CA VAL A 4 -16.83 4.69 23.80
C VAL A 4 -16.59 5.76 22.73
N LYS A 5 -15.52 6.53 22.87
CA LYS A 5 -15.12 7.50 21.84
C LYS A 5 -14.52 6.71 20.69
N LEU A 6 -15.28 6.53 19.61
CA LEU A 6 -14.76 5.90 18.40
C LEU A 6 -13.71 6.79 17.76
N ALA A 7 -12.57 6.19 17.39
CA ALA A 7 -11.62 6.83 16.50
C ALA A 7 -12.27 7.03 15.13
N LEU A 8 -12.00 8.16 14.51
CA LEU A 8 -12.49 8.51 13.18
C LEU A 8 -11.29 8.78 12.28
N PRO A 9 -11.33 8.33 11.01
CA PRO A 9 -10.33 8.74 10.04
C PRO A 9 -10.42 10.23 9.73
N THR A 10 -9.30 10.82 9.29
CA THR A 10 -9.32 12.11 8.59
C THR A 10 -9.86 11.95 7.15
N GLU A 11 -10.17 13.06 6.48
CA GLU A 11 -10.60 13.02 5.07
C GLU A 11 -9.51 12.41 4.17
N GLU A 12 -8.25 12.69 4.47
CA GLU A 12 -7.09 12.17 3.75
C GLU A 12 -6.90 10.66 3.98
N GLN A 13 -7.13 10.17 5.20
CA GLN A 13 -7.10 8.72 5.48
C GLN A 13 -8.24 7.99 4.75
N ILE A 14 -9.44 8.57 4.68
CA ILE A 14 -10.54 8.00 3.88
C ILE A 14 -10.14 7.99 2.39
N ALA A 15 -9.58 9.10 1.89
CA ALA A 15 -9.14 9.20 0.51
C ALA A 15 -8.09 8.13 0.18
N TRP A 16 -7.11 7.93 1.06
CA TRP A 16 -6.08 6.90 0.94
C TRP A 16 -6.68 5.48 0.93
N GLN A 17 -7.58 5.15 1.88
CA GLN A 17 -8.20 3.82 1.91
C GLN A 17 -9.03 3.53 0.65
N ASN A 18 -9.62 4.55 0.02
CA ASN A 18 -10.34 4.38 -1.25
C ASN A 18 -9.43 4.09 -2.45
N LEU A 19 -8.12 4.25 -2.32
CA LEU A 19 -7.17 3.94 -3.39
C LEU A 19 -7.00 2.43 -3.58
N GLU A 20 -7.01 1.66 -2.48
CA GLU A 20 -6.91 0.19 -2.37
C GLU A 20 -5.63 -0.44 -2.96
N LEU A 21 -5.20 -0.05 -4.16
CA LEU A 21 -4.09 -0.64 -4.90
C LEU A 21 -3.02 0.42 -5.20
N GLY A 22 -1.85 0.23 -4.59
CA GLY A 22 -0.61 0.98 -4.86
C GLY A 22 0.47 0.12 -5.50
N MET A 23 1.34 0.74 -6.29
CA MET A 23 2.49 0.07 -6.87
C MET A 23 3.79 0.63 -6.30
N PHE A 24 4.68 -0.25 -5.85
CA PHE A 24 5.98 0.14 -5.33
C PHE A 24 7.06 -0.10 -6.40
N PHE A 25 7.93 0.88 -6.61
CA PHE A 25 9.10 0.79 -7.47
C PHE A 25 10.37 0.85 -6.62
N HIS A 26 10.92 -0.32 -6.31
CA HIS A 26 12.30 -0.45 -5.85
C HIS A 26 13.25 -0.41 -7.05
N PHE A 27 13.99 0.68 -7.15
CA PHE A 27 14.97 0.92 -8.21
C PHE A 27 16.13 1.73 -7.66
N GLY A 28 17.36 1.43 -8.07
CA GLY A 28 18.54 2.07 -7.51
C GLY A 28 19.81 1.29 -7.78
N MET A 29 20.86 1.57 -7.00
CA MET A 29 22.16 0.90 -7.17
C MET A 29 22.06 -0.62 -7.08
N ASN A 30 21.18 -1.11 -6.19
CA ASN A 30 20.98 -2.53 -5.92
C ASN A 30 20.49 -3.30 -7.18
N THR A 31 19.72 -2.65 -8.07
CA THR A 31 19.33 -3.20 -9.39
C THR A 31 20.55 -3.53 -10.26
N PHE A 32 21.58 -2.68 -10.24
CA PHE A 32 22.78 -2.84 -11.07
C PHE A 32 23.85 -3.72 -10.40
N CYS A 33 23.71 -3.99 -9.11
CA CYS A 33 24.65 -4.75 -8.31
C CYS A 33 24.13 -6.13 -7.91
N ASP A 34 22.92 -6.51 -8.34
CA ASP A 34 22.27 -7.79 -8.03
C ASP A 34 22.13 -8.02 -6.52
N GLN A 35 21.58 -7.03 -5.82
CA GLN A 35 21.47 -6.99 -4.37
C GLN A 35 20.05 -6.64 -3.93
N GLU A 36 19.64 -7.14 -2.76
CA GLU A 36 18.47 -6.60 -2.06
C GLU A 36 18.88 -5.38 -1.23
N TRP A 37 19.96 -5.51 -0.45
CA TRP A 37 20.50 -4.46 0.42
C TRP A 37 21.97 -4.17 0.10
N GLY A 38 22.24 -3.06 -0.58
CA GLY A 38 23.61 -2.62 -0.85
C GLY A 38 24.33 -2.10 0.39
N GLU A 39 25.67 -2.22 0.40
CA GLU A 39 26.53 -1.84 1.53
C GLU A 39 26.84 -0.33 1.59
N GLY A 40 26.35 0.44 0.62
CA GLY A 40 26.65 1.88 0.48
C GLY A 40 28.05 2.19 -0.04
N THR A 41 28.72 1.21 -0.66
CA THR A 41 30.09 1.35 -1.19
C THR A 41 30.20 1.12 -2.70
N ASP A 42 29.11 0.69 -3.34
CA ASP A 42 29.07 0.45 -4.78
C ASP A 42 29.32 1.74 -5.56
N SER A 43 29.95 1.65 -6.73
CA SER A 43 30.31 2.85 -7.49
C SER A 43 29.08 3.47 -8.17
N PRO A 44 28.82 4.79 -8.04
CA PRO A 44 27.82 5.50 -8.85
C PRO A 44 27.97 5.28 -10.36
N GLU A 45 29.16 4.89 -10.83
CA GLU A 45 29.42 4.56 -12.24
C GLU A 45 28.60 3.36 -12.76
N LEU A 46 28.15 2.48 -11.87
CA LEU A 46 27.35 1.30 -12.23
C LEU A 46 25.90 1.67 -12.57
N PHE A 47 25.38 2.76 -12.02
CA PHE A 47 24.01 3.21 -12.30
C PHE A 47 23.92 3.81 -13.71
N ASN A 48 23.35 3.05 -14.65
CA ASN A 48 23.31 3.48 -16.05
C ASN A 48 22.17 2.87 -16.89
N PRO A 49 20.90 3.06 -16.51
CA PRO A 49 19.77 2.50 -17.25
C PRO A 49 19.66 3.12 -18.64
N LYS A 50 19.91 2.31 -19.69
CA LYS A 50 20.05 2.78 -21.07
C LYS A 50 18.73 3.12 -21.75
N GLU A 51 17.65 2.49 -21.31
CA GLU A 51 16.32 2.59 -21.90
C GLU A 51 15.30 3.11 -20.89
N PHE A 52 15.78 3.81 -19.84
CA PHE A 52 14.95 4.33 -18.77
C PHE A 52 13.71 5.08 -19.32
N ASP A 53 12.53 4.62 -18.92
CA ASP A 53 11.26 5.24 -19.27
C ASP A 53 10.26 5.16 -18.10
N ALA A 54 10.23 6.21 -17.29
CA ALA A 54 9.27 6.35 -16.19
C ALA A 54 7.80 6.34 -16.68
N ARG A 55 7.52 6.74 -17.94
CA ARG A 55 6.16 6.68 -18.48
C ARG A 55 5.71 5.24 -18.65
N GLN A 56 6.61 4.33 -19.03
CA GLN A 56 6.29 2.90 -19.13
C GLN A 56 5.83 2.34 -17.76
N TRP A 57 6.49 2.76 -16.68
CA TRP A 57 6.18 2.29 -15.33
C TRP A 57 4.80 2.77 -14.88
N VAL A 58 4.59 4.09 -14.94
CA VAL A 58 3.36 4.72 -14.45
C VAL A 58 2.17 4.35 -15.33
N LYS A 59 2.35 4.30 -16.66
CA LYS A 59 1.29 3.88 -17.58
C LYS A 59 0.88 2.43 -17.34
N LEU A 60 1.83 1.53 -17.12
CA LEU A 60 1.54 0.14 -16.78
C LEU A 60 0.75 0.04 -15.47
N ALA A 61 1.17 0.76 -14.43
CA ALA A 61 0.44 0.81 -13.15
C ALA A 61 -1.02 1.25 -13.35
N LYS A 62 -1.23 2.32 -14.12
CA LYS A 62 -2.57 2.83 -14.46
C LYS A 62 -3.41 1.83 -15.24
N ASP A 63 -2.84 1.26 -16.31
CA ASP A 63 -3.56 0.31 -17.17
C ASP A 63 -3.92 -0.98 -16.40
N ALA A 64 -3.09 -1.37 -15.44
CA ALA A 64 -3.34 -2.46 -14.49
C ALA A 64 -4.34 -2.10 -13.37
N GLY A 65 -4.71 -0.83 -13.21
CA GLY A 65 -5.78 -0.38 -12.31
C GLY A 65 -5.30 0.14 -10.94
N PHE A 66 -3.99 0.22 -10.72
CA PHE A 66 -3.41 0.86 -9.53
C PHE A 66 -3.72 2.36 -9.52
N LYS A 67 -3.75 2.95 -8.32
CA LYS A 67 -4.19 4.35 -8.10
C LYS A 67 -3.08 5.26 -7.62
N TYR A 68 -1.98 4.69 -7.17
CA TYR A 68 -0.80 5.42 -6.76
C TYR A 68 0.46 4.62 -7.01
N VAL A 69 1.59 5.31 -7.07
CA VAL A 69 2.91 4.69 -7.09
C VAL A 69 3.81 5.29 -6.00
N ILE A 70 4.68 4.47 -5.44
CA ILE A 70 5.73 4.88 -4.51
C ILE A 70 7.08 4.53 -5.13
N LEU A 71 8.02 5.47 -5.15
CA LEU A 71 9.38 5.26 -5.65
C LEU A 71 10.39 5.28 -4.49
N THR A 72 11.33 4.34 -4.47
CA THR A 72 12.52 4.41 -3.59
C THR A 72 13.45 5.53 -4.01
N ALA A 73 13.18 6.77 -3.58
CA ALA A 73 14.03 7.93 -3.86
C ALA A 73 15.44 7.74 -3.29
N LYS A 74 15.54 7.09 -2.12
CA LYS A 74 16.79 6.62 -1.50
C LYS A 74 16.51 5.34 -0.71
N HIS A 75 17.25 4.26 -0.98
CA HIS A 75 17.20 3.02 -0.22
C HIS A 75 18.31 2.95 0.85
N HIS A 76 18.42 1.86 1.61
CA HIS A 76 19.40 1.72 2.70
C HIS A 76 20.85 1.94 2.30
N ASP A 77 21.21 1.61 1.04
CA ASP A 77 22.55 1.85 0.51
C ASP A 77 22.90 3.34 0.41
N GLY A 78 21.92 4.25 0.49
CA GLY A 78 22.14 5.70 0.52
C GLY A 78 22.20 6.36 -0.85
N PHE A 79 22.16 5.62 -1.96
CA PHE A 79 22.21 6.21 -3.30
C PHE A 79 20.93 6.98 -3.61
N CYS A 80 21.05 8.28 -3.88
CA CYS A 80 19.89 9.14 -4.13
C CYS A 80 19.54 9.17 -5.63
N LEU A 81 18.28 8.88 -5.93
CA LEU A 81 17.72 8.87 -7.30
C LEU A 81 17.44 10.25 -7.90
N TRP A 82 17.71 11.32 -7.15
CA TRP A 82 17.62 12.70 -7.59
C TRP A 82 18.95 13.42 -7.36
N PRO A 83 19.24 14.52 -8.09
CA PRO A 83 20.50 15.24 -7.98
C PRO A 83 20.54 16.13 -6.71
N THR A 84 20.50 15.49 -5.54
CA THR A 84 20.53 16.16 -4.24
C THR A 84 21.78 17.01 -4.06
N LYS A 85 21.64 18.13 -3.33
CA LYS A 85 22.79 18.95 -2.93
C LYS A 85 23.55 18.37 -1.75
N THR A 86 22.99 17.39 -1.03
CA THR A 86 23.52 16.96 0.28
C THR A 86 24.68 15.98 0.17
N THR A 87 24.72 15.13 -0.87
CA THR A 87 25.78 14.12 -1.07
C THR A 87 26.13 13.93 -2.55
N ASP A 88 27.37 13.51 -2.81
CA ASP A 88 27.83 13.08 -4.13
C ASP A 88 27.38 11.66 -4.51
N TYR A 89 26.82 10.90 -3.57
CA TYR A 89 26.28 9.57 -3.80
C TYR A 89 24.85 9.62 -4.33
N SER A 90 24.72 10.11 -5.55
CA SER A 90 23.45 10.26 -6.25
C SER A 90 23.63 10.12 -7.76
N VAL A 91 22.52 10.16 -8.49
CA VAL A 91 22.49 10.17 -9.96
C VAL A 91 23.42 11.21 -10.59
N LYS A 92 23.76 12.30 -9.88
CA LYS A 92 24.68 13.34 -10.37
C LYS A 92 26.12 12.85 -10.59
N SER A 93 26.52 11.78 -9.90
CA SER A 93 27.84 11.15 -10.05
C SER A 93 27.81 9.91 -10.94
N SER A 94 26.65 9.59 -11.51
CA SER A 94 26.48 8.47 -12.43
C SER A 94 26.66 8.90 -13.89
N PRO A 95 27.03 7.98 -14.80
CA PRO A 95 27.09 8.26 -16.24
C PRO A 95 25.70 8.42 -16.87
N TRP A 96 24.63 8.04 -16.16
CA TRP A 96 23.27 8.15 -16.67
C TRP A 96 22.91 9.60 -16.98
N LYS A 97 22.50 9.85 -18.24
CA LYS A 97 22.19 11.19 -18.77
C LYS A 97 23.27 12.23 -18.46
N ASP A 98 24.54 11.82 -18.52
CA ASP A 98 25.72 12.66 -18.24
C ASP A 98 25.67 13.31 -16.84
N GLY A 99 25.15 12.60 -15.83
CA GLY A 99 25.00 13.09 -14.46
C GLY A 99 23.91 14.16 -14.29
N LYS A 100 23.02 14.32 -15.28
CA LYS A 100 21.93 15.32 -15.26
C LYS A 100 20.54 14.70 -15.13
N GLY A 101 20.48 13.37 -15.02
CA GLY A 101 19.22 12.68 -14.84
C GLY A 101 18.64 12.91 -13.44
N ASP A 102 17.33 12.74 -13.34
CA ASP A 102 16.57 12.83 -12.09
C ASP A 102 15.39 11.86 -12.20
N VAL A 103 15.55 10.66 -11.61
CA VAL A 103 14.52 9.61 -11.70
C VAL A 103 13.26 10.05 -10.95
N VAL A 104 13.41 10.71 -9.80
CA VAL A 104 12.27 11.18 -9.00
C VAL A 104 11.44 12.19 -9.79
N ARG A 105 12.09 13.12 -10.52
CA ARG A 105 11.41 14.04 -11.43
C ARG A 105 10.65 13.31 -12.52
N GLU A 106 11.30 12.39 -13.22
CA GLU A 106 10.70 11.71 -14.38
C GLU A 106 9.50 10.84 -13.97
N VAL A 107 9.55 10.20 -12.81
CA VAL A 107 8.40 9.45 -12.25
C VAL A 107 7.29 10.41 -11.81
N ALA A 108 7.62 11.50 -11.09
CA ALA A 108 6.62 12.48 -10.66
C ALA A 108 5.91 13.15 -11.85
N ASP A 109 6.65 13.50 -12.90
CA ASP A 109 6.10 14.09 -14.11
C ASP A 109 5.22 13.08 -14.88
N ALA A 110 5.65 11.81 -14.99
CA ALA A 110 4.82 10.75 -15.56
C ALA A 110 3.53 10.52 -14.77
N CYS A 111 3.59 10.54 -13.43
CA CYS A 111 2.42 10.48 -12.55
C CYS A 111 1.44 11.62 -12.83
N LYS A 112 1.95 12.85 -12.92
CA LYS A 112 1.14 14.02 -13.23
C LYS A 112 0.46 13.93 -14.60
N GLU A 113 1.15 13.42 -15.61
CA GLU A 113 0.61 13.26 -16.96
C GLU A 113 -0.44 12.17 -17.05
N GLU A 114 -0.29 11.10 -16.28
CA GLU A 114 -1.21 9.98 -16.22
C GLU A 114 -2.31 10.13 -15.15
N ASP A 115 -2.38 11.26 -14.44
CA ASP A 115 -3.33 11.48 -13.33
C ASP A 115 -3.23 10.37 -12.25
N MET A 116 -1.99 10.03 -11.91
CA MET A 116 -1.63 9.03 -10.91
C MET A 116 -1.12 9.73 -9.64
N HIS A 117 -1.53 9.26 -8.47
CA HIS A 117 -0.97 9.76 -7.22
C HIS A 117 0.50 9.31 -7.07
N PHE A 118 1.35 10.20 -6.55
CA PHE A 118 2.77 9.95 -6.38
C PHE A 118 3.15 9.99 -4.90
N GLY A 119 3.88 8.98 -4.45
CA GLY A 119 4.52 8.93 -3.15
C GLY A 119 6.00 8.61 -3.27
N ILE A 120 6.71 8.78 -2.17
CA ILE A 120 8.15 8.49 -2.11
C ILE A 120 8.49 7.65 -0.90
N TYR A 121 9.40 6.71 -1.11
CA TYR A 121 10.14 6.06 -0.05
C TYR A 121 11.49 6.77 0.09
N VAL A 122 11.87 7.05 1.33
CA VAL A 122 13.18 7.60 1.66
C VAL A 122 13.67 6.91 2.92
N SER A 123 14.75 6.14 2.79
CA SER A 123 15.22 5.33 3.90
C SER A 123 15.80 6.19 5.03
N PRO A 124 15.31 6.05 6.28
CA PRO A 124 15.93 6.67 7.44
C PRO A 124 17.32 6.08 7.70
N TRP A 125 17.51 4.77 7.51
CA TRP A 125 18.81 4.12 7.56
C TRP A 125 19.63 4.44 6.30
N ASP A 126 20.88 4.84 6.51
CA ASP A 126 21.80 5.17 5.43
C ASP A 126 23.17 4.54 5.71
N ARG A 127 23.60 3.68 4.79
CA ARG A 127 24.86 2.92 4.88
C ARG A 127 26.03 3.63 4.20
N HIS A 128 25.75 4.68 3.42
CA HIS A 128 26.77 5.45 2.72
C HIS A 128 27.21 6.68 3.53
N GLU A 129 26.25 7.44 4.06
CA GLU A 129 26.50 8.78 4.57
C GLU A 129 27.40 8.76 5.82
N PRO A 130 28.63 9.32 5.78
CA PRO A 130 29.56 9.26 6.90
C PRO A 130 29.04 9.89 8.19
N CYS A 131 28.13 10.88 8.09
CA CYS A 131 27.55 11.50 9.27
C CYS A 131 26.42 10.69 9.92
N TYR A 132 26.00 9.53 9.38
CA TYR A 132 24.89 8.72 9.93
C TYR A 132 25.01 8.40 11.42
N GLN A 133 26.24 8.16 11.90
CA GLN A 133 26.52 7.86 13.31
C GLN A 133 26.39 9.10 14.23
N ASP A 134 26.56 10.30 13.69
CA ASP A 134 26.32 11.55 14.41
C ASP A 134 24.84 11.93 14.28
N LYS A 135 24.14 11.88 15.41
CA LYS A 135 22.69 12.07 15.42
C LYS A 135 22.27 13.40 14.80
N GLU A 136 22.85 14.49 15.30
CA GLU A 136 22.40 15.83 14.95
C GLU A 136 22.79 16.15 13.50
N ALA A 137 24.00 15.78 13.11
CA ALA A 137 24.48 15.99 11.75
C ALA A 137 23.66 15.21 10.71
N TYR A 138 23.32 13.95 10.99
CA TYR A 138 22.48 13.17 10.06
C TYR A 138 21.03 13.66 10.05
N ASP A 139 20.47 14.06 11.19
CA ASP A 139 19.10 14.60 11.24
C ASP A 139 19.01 15.92 10.43
N ASP A 140 20.05 16.77 10.47
CA ASP A 140 20.19 17.94 9.60
C ASP A 140 20.26 17.55 8.12
N PHE A 141 21.15 16.63 7.75
CA PHE A 141 21.31 16.11 6.40
C PHE A 141 19.99 15.55 5.84
N TYR A 142 19.32 14.72 6.63
CA TYR A 142 18.07 14.06 6.26
C TYR A 142 16.92 15.07 6.11
N CYS A 143 16.86 16.07 7.01
CA CYS A 143 15.90 17.17 6.88
C CYS A 143 16.12 17.99 5.60
N GLU A 144 17.37 18.19 5.16
CA GLU A 144 17.63 18.84 3.87
C GLU A 144 17.12 18.01 2.69
N GLN A 145 17.35 16.70 2.69
CA GLN A 145 16.81 15.79 1.66
C GLN A 145 15.28 15.80 1.64
N LEU A 146 14.64 15.75 2.82
CA LEU A 146 13.18 15.87 2.92
C LEU A 146 12.67 17.20 2.37
N ASN A 147 13.34 18.32 2.64
CA ASN A 147 12.92 19.61 2.08
C ASN A 147 12.98 19.60 0.54
N GLU A 148 14.02 19.01 -0.07
CA GLU A 148 14.09 18.88 -1.53
C GLU A 148 12.92 18.04 -2.06
N LEU A 149 12.71 16.85 -1.50
CA LEU A 149 11.66 15.92 -1.92
C LEU A 149 10.25 16.51 -1.74
N MET A 150 9.98 17.17 -0.61
CA MET A 150 8.65 17.72 -0.29
C MET A 150 8.32 19.01 -1.05
N THR A 151 9.29 19.68 -1.68
CA THR A 151 9.04 20.99 -2.32
C THR A 151 9.21 20.98 -3.83
N GLN A 152 9.97 20.03 -4.39
CA GLN A 152 10.35 20.09 -5.78
C GLN A 152 9.49 19.21 -6.69
N TYR A 153 8.89 18.12 -6.20
CA TYR A 153 8.29 17.07 -7.06
C TYR A 153 6.75 17.07 -7.10
N GLY A 154 6.12 18.17 -6.68
CA GLY A 154 4.66 18.30 -6.71
C GLY A 154 3.96 17.72 -5.48
N PRO A 155 2.64 17.47 -5.54
CA PRO A 155 1.88 16.93 -4.42
C PRO A 155 2.30 15.50 -4.11
N MET A 156 2.58 15.23 -2.83
CA MET A 156 2.85 13.89 -2.32
C MET A 156 1.57 13.29 -1.73
N MET A 157 1.25 12.09 -2.18
CA MET A 157 0.19 11.27 -1.61
C MET A 157 0.69 10.55 -0.35
N GLU A 158 1.92 10.06 -0.37
CA GLU A 158 2.49 9.27 0.72
C GLU A 158 4.01 9.45 0.85
N VAL A 159 4.49 9.45 2.09
CA VAL A 159 5.92 9.42 2.43
C VAL A 159 6.18 8.18 3.27
N TRP A 160 7.00 7.28 2.72
CA TRP A 160 7.30 5.97 3.27
C TRP A 160 8.62 5.99 4.03
N PHE A 161 8.56 5.74 5.34
CA PHE A 161 9.73 5.62 6.20
C PHE A 161 9.89 4.18 6.68
N ASP A 162 11.00 3.58 6.25
CA ASP A 162 11.34 2.21 6.62
C ASP A 162 11.91 2.12 8.02
N GLY A 163 11.45 1.12 8.78
CA GLY A 163 11.99 0.80 10.09
C GLY A 163 13.22 -0.12 10.06
N ALA A 164 13.50 -0.80 8.94
CA ALA A 164 14.61 -1.74 8.83
C ALA A 164 15.98 -1.03 8.96
N GLY A 165 16.85 -1.56 9.84
CA GLY A 165 18.19 -1.02 10.09
C GLY A 165 18.22 0.24 10.97
N SER A 166 17.05 0.70 11.41
CA SER A 166 16.88 1.82 12.34
C SER A 166 16.80 1.39 13.80
N GLU A 167 16.99 0.10 14.11
CA GLU A 167 16.88 -0.42 15.47
C GLU A 167 17.85 0.30 16.44
N GLY A 168 17.30 0.87 17.51
CA GLY A 168 18.08 1.64 18.50
C GLY A 168 18.54 3.04 18.05
N ARG A 169 18.29 3.44 16.79
CA ARG A 169 18.56 4.79 16.29
C ARG A 169 17.38 5.71 16.65
N VAL A 170 17.69 6.82 17.31
CA VAL A 170 16.68 7.85 17.60
C VAL A 170 16.84 8.99 16.61
N TYR A 171 15.85 9.22 15.75
CA TYR A 171 15.80 10.36 14.83
C TYR A 171 15.03 11.55 15.46
N ASP A 172 15.29 12.76 14.99
CA ASP A 172 14.45 13.94 15.26
C ASP A 172 13.15 13.90 14.42
N TRP A 173 12.27 12.95 14.75
CA TRP A 173 11.01 12.76 14.05
C TRP A 173 10.11 13.99 14.13
N ASP A 174 10.12 14.75 15.23
CA ASP A 174 9.31 15.97 15.36
C ASP A 174 9.65 16.99 14.25
N ARG A 175 10.95 17.18 13.99
CA ARG A 175 11.41 18.06 12.90
C ARG A 175 11.10 17.49 11.52
N MET A 176 11.37 16.20 11.30
CA MET A 176 11.14 15.53 10.01
C MET A 176 9.66 15.56 9.61
N ILE A 177 8.78 15.19 10.54
CA ILE A 177 7.32 15.23 10.35
C ILE A 177 6.84 16.68 10.22
N GLY A 178 7.44 17.62 10.93
CA GLY A 178 7.15 19.05 10.78
C GLY A 178 7.40 19.58 9.37
N ILE A 179 8.42 19.07 8.67
CA ILE A 179 8.70 19.40 7.25
C ILE A 179 7.58 18.87 6.36
N ILE A 180 7.19 17.60 6.53
CA ILE A 180 6.11 16.98 5.74
C ILE A 180 4.81 17.74 5.95
N LYS A 181 4.39 17.96 7.20
CA LYS A 181 3.14 18.70 7.51
C LYS A 181 3.13 20.12 6.97
N LYS A 182 4.29 20.77 6.91
CA LYS A 182 4.41 22.15 6.39
C LYS A 182 4.26 22.19 4.86
N HIS A 183 4.83 21.23 4.16
CA HIS A 183 4.97 21.28 2.70
C HIS A 183 3.97 20.37 1.96
N GLN A 184 3.56 19.28 2.58
CA GLN A 184 2.67 18.24 2.09
C GLN A 184 1.67 17.84 3.19
N PRO A 185 0.79 18.76 3.65
CA PRO A 185 -0.10 18.52 4.79
C PRO A 185 -1.09 17.37 4.59
N ASN A 186 -1.33 16.97 3.34
CA ASN A 186 -2.27 15.93 2.98
C ASN A 186 -1.60 14.56 2.73
N ALA A 187 -0.26 14.49 2.78
CA ALA A 187 0.46 13.26 2.55
C ALA A 187 0.26 12.30 3.72
N MET A 188 0.04 11.02 3.40
CA MET A 188 0.15 9.96 4.38
C MET A 188 1.59 9.77 4.81
N ILE A 189 1.79 9.42 6.08
CA ILE A 189 3.09 9.15 6.68
C ILE A 189 3.05 7.70 7.14
N PHE A 190 3.91 6.88 6.54
CA PHE A 190 3.95 5.47 6.85
C PHE A 190 4.87 5.17 8.05
N ASN A 191 4.31 4.42 9.00
CA ASN A 191 4.96 3.65 10.07
C ASN A 191 5.78 4.39 11.14
N MET A 192 6.66 5.32 10.77
CA MET A 192 7.60 5.97 11.70
C MET A 192 7.21 7.41 12.07
N GLY A 193 7.75 7.87 13.21
CA GLY A 193 7.51 9.22 13.73
C GLY A 193 6.08 9.40 14.21
N GLN A 194 5.29 10.17 13.47
CA GLN A 194 3.87 10.40 13.74
C GLN A 194 3.05 9.88 12.54
N PRO A 195 2.92 8.55 12.39
CA PRO A 195 2.32 7.97 11.21
C PRO A 195 0.84 8.32 11.10
N THR A 196 0.33 8.26 9.87
CA THR A 196 -1.10 8.29 9.56
C THR A 196 -1.60 6.94 9.08
N ILE A 197 -0.70 6.03 8.70
CA ILE A 197 -0.95 4.66 8.26
C ILE A 197 0.15 3.74 8.82
N ARG A 198 -0.12 2.44 8.95
CA ARG A 198 0.78 1.49 9.60
C ARG A 198 1.14 0.29 8.73
N TRP A 199 2.30 -0.28 9.00
CA TRP A 199 2.69 -1.57 8.44
C TRP A 199 1.79 -2.69 8.95
N VAL A 200 1.41 -3.64 8.08
CA VAL A 200 0.58 -4.79 8.47
C VAL A 200 1.33 -5.80 9.36
N GLY A 201 2.66 -5.81 9.31
CA GLY A 201 3.49 -6.68 10.16
C GLY A 201 4.13 -7.88 9.45
N ASN A 202 4.01 -7.98 8.13
CA ASN A 202 4.72 -8.93 7.27
C ASN A 202 4.87 -8.38 5.85
N GLU A 203 5.79 -8.97 5.08
CA GLU A 203 6.04 -8.66 3.66
C GLU A 203 5.45 -9.73 2.72
N GLU A 204 4.52 -10.55 3.22
CA GLU A 204 3.79 -11.54 2.41
C GLU A 204 2.52 -10.94 1.79
N GLY A 205 2.17 -9.71 2.15
CA GLY A 205 0.97 -9.01 1.68
C GLY A 205 -0.32 -9.49 2.36
N LEU A 206 -0.20 -10.06 3.56
CA LEU A 206 -1.32 -10.73 4.24
C LEU A 206 -1.73 -9.97 5.50
N ALA A 207 -2.94 -9.39 5.50
CA ALA A 207 -3.56 -8.85 6.69
C ALA A 207 -4.19 -9.96 7.54
N PRO A 208 -4.03 -9.91 8.88
CA PRO A 208 -4.79 -10.79 9.76
C PRO A 208 -6.29 -10.54 9.62
N TYR A 209 -7.12 -11.53 9.95
CA TYR A 209 -8.56 -11.32 10.07
C TYR A 209 -9.04 -11.66 11.49
N PRO A 210 -9.64 -10.72 12.24
CA PRO A 210 -9.92 -9.32 11.87
C PRO A 210 -8.66 -8.44 11.71
N CYS A 211 -8.75 -7.44 10.82
CA CYS A 211 -7.82 -6.31 10.75
C CYS A 211 -8.57 -5.03 11.14
N TRP A 212 -8.25 -4.45 12.29
CA TRP A 212 -8.87 -3.19 12.74
C TRP A 212 -8.10 -1.98 12.20
N ASN A 213 -8.79 -0.89 11.90
CA ASN A 213 -8.15 0.38 11.53
C ASN A 213 -7.71 1.20 12.74
N THR A 214 -8.07 0.77 13.95
CA THR A 214 -7.63 1.39 15.20
C THR A 214 -6.53 0.56 15.84
N GLU A 215 -5.39 1.18 16.12
CA GLU A 215 -4.24 0.51 16.71
C GLU A 215 -3.43 1.48 17.59
N SER A 216 -2.76 0.94 18.61
CA SER A 216 -1.94 1.70 19.56
C SER A 216 -0.44 1.44 19.43
N ALA A 217 -0.02 0.43 18.65
CA ALA A 217 1.38 0.19 18.30
C ALA A 217 1.54 -0.67 17.03
N ALA A 218 2.64 -0.51 16.29
CA ALA A 218 3.06 -1.39 15.18
C ALA A 218 4.49 -1.91 15.37
N LYS A 219 4.84 -2.98 14.65
CA LYS A 219 6.22 -3.52 14.61
C LYS A 219 7.13 -2.59 13.80
N ILE A 220 8.40 -2.51 14.16
CA ILE A 220 9.40 -1.68 13.45
C ILE A 220 9.79 -2.32 12.12
N SER A 221 10.09 -3.62 12.11
CA SER A 221 10.59 -4.35 10.95
C SER A 221 10.23 -5.84 11.03
N MET A 222 10.46 -6.59 9.95
CA MET A 222 10.30 -8.06 9.97
C MET A 222 11.39 -8.78 10.78
N PHE A 223 12.49 -8.10 11.09
CA PHE A 223 13.67 -8.67 11.74
C PHE A 223 13.66 -8.53 13.27
N SER A 224 12.68 -7.82 13.83
CA SER A 224 12.57 -7.57 15.26
C SER A 224 11.13 -7.71 15.78
N ASP A 225 10.99 -7.99 17.07
CA ASP A 225 9.72 -7.88 17.80
C ASP A 225 9.53 -6.50 18.43
N ASP A 226 10.47 -5.58 18.19
CA ASP A 226 10.43 -4.22 18.70
C ASP A 226 9.24 -3.46 18.06
N LYS A 227 8.61 -2.63 18.90
CA LYS A 227 7.46 -1.81 18.49
C LYS A 227 7.90 -0.36 18.33
N VAL A 228 7.28 0.33 17.38
CA VAL A 228 7.51 1.76 17.19
C VAL A 228 6.84 2.52 18.35
N ASP A 229 7.62 3.31 19.10
CA ASP A 229 7.08 4.33 20.00
C ASP A 229 6.67 5.54 19.16
N TRP A 230 5.38 5.63 18.82
CA TRP A 230 4.86 6.75 18.04
C TRP A 230 4.86 8.06 18.82
N LEU A 231 5.07 9.16 18.10
CA LEU A 231 5.06 10.50 18.70
C LEU A 231 3.67 10.86 19.27
N PRO A 232 3.62 11.70 20.32
CA PRO A 232 2.36 12.23 20.84
C PRO A 232 1.52 12.90 19.75
N GLY A 233 0.22 12.64 19.77
CA GLY A 233 -0.72 13.16 18.77
C GLY A 233 -0.80 12.31 17.49
N THR A 234 -0.14 11.16 17.43
CA THR A 234 -0.46 10.12 16.45
C THR A 234 -1.95 9.77 16.55
N PRO A 235 -2.70 9.70 15.44
CA PRO A 235 -4.12 9.39 15.46
C PRO A 235 -4.38 7.98 15.97
N ASP A 236 -5.53 7.76 16.62
CA ASP A 236 -5.96 6.41 17.01
C ASP A 236 -6.43 5.58 15.79
N TRP A 237 -6.83 6.27 14.70
CA TRP A 237 -7.12 5.65 13.41
C TRP A 237 -5.83 5.59 12.60
N LEU A 238 -5.32 4.39 12.37
CA LEU A 238 -4.07 4.11 11.67
C LEU A 238 -4.29 2.89 10.79
N PRO A 239 -4.91 3.01 9.60
CA PRO A 239 -5.22 1.85 8.78
C PRO A 239 -3.95 1.14 8.30
N ALA A 240 -4.04 -0.15 8.05
CA ALA A 240 -2.90 -0.96 7.65
C ALA A 240 -2.68 -0.90 6.14
N GLU A 241 -1.41 -0.93 5.74
CA GLU A 241 -0.97 -1.19 4.37
C GLU A 241 -0.26 -2.56 4.32
N CYS A 242 -0.60 -3.37 3.31
CA CYS A 242 0.03 -4.64 3.01
C CYS A 242 1.01 -4.45 1.86
N ASP A 243 2.29 -4.44 2.16
CA ASP A 243 3.37 -4.36 1.19
C ASP A 243 3.90 -5.76 0.85
N VAL A 244 4.17 -6.02 -0.43
CA VAL A 244 4.67 -7.32 -0.90
C VAL A 244 5.28 -7.20 -2.29
N PRO A 245 6.37 -7.93 -2.59
CA PRO A 245 6.89 -7.99 -3.95
C PRO A 245 6.16 -8.98 -4.84
N ILE A 246 5.99 -8.60 -6.12
CA ILE A 246 5.48 -9.48 -7.17
C ILE A 246 6.43 -10.65 -7.46
N ARG A 247 7.72 -10.45 -7.22
CA ARG A 247 8.77 -11.47 -7.22
C ARG A 247 9.01 -11.93 -5.80
N LYS A 248 8.80 -13.21 -5.52
CA LYS A 248 8.89 -13.74 -4.15
C LYS A 248 10.28 -13.44 -3.58
N LEU A 249 10.31 -12.84 -2.38
CA LEU A 249 11.52 -12.51 -1.61
C LEU A 249 12.40 -11.40 -2.21
N HIS A 250 11.98 -10.76 -3.30
CA HIS A 250 12.82 -9.82 -4.04
C HIS A 250 12.14 -8.48 -4.24
N TRP A 251 12.61 -7.47 -3.51
CA TRP A 251 12.20 -6.09 -3.68
C TRP A 251 12.89 -5.47 -4.88
N PHE A 252 14.18 -5.75 -5.12
CA PHE A 252 14.88 -5.28 -6.31
C PHE A 252 14.79 -6.30 -7.45
N TRP A 253 15.11 -5.85 -8.66
CA TRP A 253 15.20 -6.74 -9.81
C TRP A 253 16.47 -7.57 -9.75
N HIS A 254 16.35 -8.87 -10.05
CA HIS A 254 17.45 -9.81 -10.17
C HIS A 254 17.45 -10.47 -11.57
N PRO A 255 18.62 -10.65 -12.21
CA PRO A 255 18.72 -11.30 -13.51
C PRO A 255 18.42 -12.81 -13.41
N ASN A 256 17.64 -13.34 -14.36
CA ASN A 256 17.26 -14.76 -14.45
C ASN A 256 16.40 -15.27 -13.28
N ASP A 257 15.60 -14.40 -12.66
CA ASP A 257 14.77 -14.71 -11.50
C ASP A 257 13.29 -14.96 -11.87
N GLU A 258 12.95 -15.22 -13.13
CA GLU A 258 11.54 -15.35 -13.59
C GLU A 258 10.72 -16.40 -12.83
N ASP A 259 11.36 -17.41 -12.23
CA ASP A 259 10.70 -18.44 -11.42
C ASP A 259 10.18 -17.91 -10.06
N SER A 260 10.65 -16.75 -9.60
CA SER A 260 10.14 -16.09 -8.39
C SER A 260 8.83 -15.34 -8.64
N LEU A 261 8.45 -15.10 -9.90
CA LEU A 261 7.26 -14.31 -10.24
C LEU A 261 5.97 -14.99 -9.74
N ARG A 262 5.27 -14.33 -8.81
CA ARG A 262 4.02 -14.84 -8.22
C ARG A 262 2.97 -15.10 -9.27
N THR A 263 2.40 -16.30 -9.24
CA THR A 263 1.28 -16.73 -10.09
C THR A 263 0.04 -15.85 -9.90
N LEU A 264 -0.89 -15.89 -10.87
CA LEU A 264 -2.16 -15.17 -10.76
C LEU A 264 -2.95 -15.58 -9.51
N ASP A 265 -2.95 -16.87 -9.16
CA ASP A 265 -3.67 -17.37 -7.98
C ASP A 265 -3.06 -16.86 -6.68
N GLU A 266 -1.73 -16.75 -6.59
CA GLU A 266 -1.05 -16.14 -5.44
C GLU A 266 -1.39 -14.64 -5.32
N LEU A 267 -1.42 -13.89 -6.44
CA LEU A 267 -1.80 -12.47 -6.43
C LEU A 267 -3.26 -12.27 -6.03
N MET A 268 -4.17 -13.12 -6.52
CA MET A 268 -5.56 -13.11 -6.09
C MET A 268 -5.69 -13.46 -4.60
N HIS A 269 -4.93 -14.44 -4.11
CA HIS A 269 -4.90 -14.78 -2.69
C HIS A 269 -4.47 -13.60 -1.83
N ILE A 270 -3.40 -12.89 -2.23
CA ILE A 270 -2.94 -11.66 -1.58
C ILE A 270 -4.04 -10.60 -1.59
N TYR A 271 -4.69 -10.35 -2.73
CA TYR A 271 -5.77 -9.37 -2.83
C TYR A 271 -6.94 -9.65 -1.87
N TYR A 272 -7.38 -10.91 -1.77
CA TYR A 272 -8.43 -11.29 -0.83
C TYR A 272 -8.02 -11.12 0.63
N ASN A 273 -6.74 -11.31 0.95
CA ASN A 273 -6.22 -11.20 2.31
C ASN A 273 -5.58 -9.84 2.62
N SER A 274 -5.73 -8.85 1.73
CA SER A 274 -5.32 -7.45 1.95
C SER A 274 -6.53 -6.53 1.77
N VAL A 275 -6.83 -6.14 0.52
CA VAL A 275 -8.01 -5.34 0.15
C VAL A 275 -9.30 -6.01 0.63
N GLY A 276 -9.37 -7.34 0.58
CA GLY A 276 -10.51 -8.10 1.11
C GLY A 276 -10.63 -8.13 2.64
N HIS A 277 -9.63 -7.63 3.37
CA HIS A 277 -9.61 -7.45 4.82
C HIS A 277 -9.53 -5.95 5.21
N GLY A 278 -9.80 -5.03 4.28
CA GLY A 278 -9.95 -3.60 4.55
C GLY A 278 -8.66 -2.80 4.59
N THR A 279 -7.56 -3.37 4.07
CA THR A 279 -6.25 -2.71 3.95
C THR A 279 -6.00 -2.25 2.52
N ASN A 280 -5.03 -1.35 2.32
CA ASN A 280 -4.47 -1.14 0.98
C ASN A 280 -3.41 -2.22 0.69
N LEU A 281 -3.27 -2.60 -0.57
CA LEU A 281 -2.21 -3.45 -1.09
C LEU A 281 -1.20 -2.61 -1.87
N LEU A 282 0.04 -2.57 -1.39
CA LEU A 282 1.19 -1.98 -2.05
C LEU A 282 2.02 -3.08 -2.70
N LEU A 283 1.80 -3.33 -3.99
CA LEU A 283 2.49 -4.38 -4.73
C LEU A 283 3.78 -3.83 -5.35
N ASN A 284 4.94 -4.36 -4.95
CA ASN A 284 6.22 -3.99 -5.56
C ASN A 284 6.44 -4.68 -6.91
N VAL A 285 6.90 -3.89 -7.88
CA VAL A 285 7.26 -4.32 -9.23
C VAL A 285 8.53 -3.60 -9.65
N SER A 286 9.63 -4.32 -9.72
CA SER A 286 10.96 -3.70 -9.84
C SER A 286 11.35 -3.48 -11.31
N PRO A 287 11.74 -2.26 -11.70
CA PRO A 287 12.38 -2.02 -12.98
C PRO A 287 13.74 -2.74 -13.07
N ASP A 288 14.07 -3.23 -14.27
CA ASP A 288 15.34 -3.93 -14.55
C ASP A 288 16.50 -2.96 -14.86
N ASP A 289 17.66 -3.53 -15.19
CA ASP A 289 18.89 -2.80 -15.52
C ASP A 289 18.80 -1.94 -16.79
N ARG A 290 17.78 -2.16 -17.64
CA ARG A 290 17.48 -1.28 -18.78
C ARG A 290 16.78 0.00 -18.29
N GLY A 291 16.11 -0.05 -17.14
CA GLY A 291 15.24 0.99 -16.60
C GLY A 291 13.79 0.83 -17.04
N LEU A 292 13.33 -0.40 -17.27
CA LEU A 292 11.96 -0.74 -17.69
C LEU A 292 11.37 -1.79 -16.75
N ILE A 293 10.06 -1.80 -16.57
CA ILE A 293 9.40 -2.97 -15.97
C ILE A 293 9.52 -4.15 -16.95
N PRO A 294 10.00 -5.33 -16.52
CA PRO A 294 10.12 -6.50 -17.38
C PRO A 294 8.79 -6.90 -18.04
N ASP A 295 8.83 -7.35 -19.29
CA ASP A 295 7.61 -7.69 -20.05
C ASP A 295 6.79 -8.82 -19.40
N ILE A 296 7.47 -9.77 -18.74
CA ILE A 296 6.81 -10.89 -18.06
C ILE A 296 6.04 -10.43 -16.81
N ASP A 297 6.61 -9.47 -16.07
CA ASP A 297 6.00 -8.85 -14.89
C ASP A 297 4.81 -7.99 -15.33
N ALA A 298 4.98 -7.19 -16.38
CA ALA A 298 3.91 -6.41 -16.99
C ALA A 298 2.73 -7.28 -17.45
N LYS A 299 3.02 -8.42 -18.09
CA LYS A 299 2.00 -9.39 -18.49
C LYS A 299 1.23 -9.95 -17.29
N ARG A 300 1.94 -10.34 -16.22
CA ARG A 300 1.32 -10.86 -14.99
C ARG A 300 0.43 -9.83 -14.30
N LEU A 301 0.83 -8.55 -14.28
CA LEU A 301 0.02 -7.45 -13.76
C LEU A 301 -1.27 -7.25 -14.56
N LEU A 302 -1.19 -7.32 -15.89
CA LEU A 302 -2.38 -7.20 -16.75
C LEU A 302 -3.31 -8.42 -16.63
N GLU A 303 -2.76 -9.62 -16.42
CA GLU A 303 -3.53 -10.83 -16.08
C GLU A 303 -4.28 -10.64 -14.74
N PHE A 304 -3.60 -10.14 -13.71
CA PHE A 304 -4.19 -9.82 -12.42
C PHE A 304 -5.29 -8.75 -12.52
N SER A 305 -5.02 -7.65 -13.24
CA SER A 305 -6.03 -6.61 -13.51
C SER A 305 -7.27 -7.15 -14.22
N SER A 306 -7.06 -8.02 -15.22
CA SER A 306 -8.15 -8.62 -15.98
C SER A 306 -9.00 -9.56 -15.11
N GLU A 307 -8.35 -10.29 -14.20
CA GLU A 307 -9.04 -11.17 -13.25
C GLU A 307 -9.87 -10.37 -12.23
N LEU A 308 -9.32 -9.30 -11.66
CA LEU A 308 -10.08 -8.40 -10.77
C LEU A 308 -11.28 -7.80 -11.49
N LYS A 309 -11.09 -7.31 -12.73
CA LYS A 309 -12.19 -6.77 -13.55
C LYS A 309 -13.25 -7.82 -13.84
N SER A 310 -12.87 -9.05 -14.18
CA SER A 310 -13.81 -10.15 -14.43
C SER A 310 -14.65 -10.48 -13.19
N ARG A 311 -14.06 -10.45 -11.99
CA ARG A 311 -14.77 -10.78 -10.74
C ARG A 311 -15.66 -9.65 -10.22
N PHE A 312 -15.23 -8.40 -10.35
CA PHE A 312 -15.82 -7.28 -9.59
C PHE A 312 -16.37 -6.11 -10.42
N SER A 313 -16.25 -6.10 -11.75
CA SER A 313 -16.78 -4.97 -12.55
C SER A 313 -18.30 -4.98 -12.70
N ASN A 314 -18.94 -6.15 -12.59
CA ASN A 314 -20.37 -6.32 -12.81
C ASN A 314 -21.04 -6.92 -11.57
N SER A 315 -21.60 -6.07 -10.72
CA SER A 315 -22.40 -6.53 -9.59
C SER A 315 -23.73 -7.12 -10.05
N LEU A 316 -24.22 -8.11 -9.30
CA LEU A 316 -25.56 -8.67 -9.49
C LEU A 316 -26.65 -7.85 -8.81
N GLY A 317 -26.26 -7.09 -7.77
CA GLY A 317 -27.12 -6.21 -7.02
C GLY A 317 -26.39 -5.69 -5.78
N SER A 318 -26.80 -4.52 -5.29
CA SER A 318 -26.25 -3.87 -4.11
C SER A 318 -27.35 -3.26 -3.25
N THR A 319 -27.07 -3.13 -1.96
CA THR A 319 -27.89 -2.39 -1.00
C THR A 319 -26.97 -1.66 -0.01
N PHE A 320 -27.52 -0.68 0.71
CA PHE A 320 -26.82 0.09 1.74
C PHE A 320 -27.83 0.47 2.82
N GLY A 321 -27.35 0.88 4.00
CA GLY A 321 -28.25 1.27 5.07
C GLY A 321 -27.61 1.26 6.44
N GLN A 322 -28.45 1.45 7.46
CA GLN A 322 -28.03 1.54 8.86
C GLN A 322 -28.80 0.53 9.71
N GLY A 323 -28.15 0.05 10.77
CA GLY A 323 -28.75 -0.86 11.74
C GLY A 323 -28.26 -2.31 11.62
N GLN A 324 -28.90 -3.20 12.36
CA GLN A 324 -28.39 -4.56 12.56
C GLN A 324 -28.77 -5.56 11.46
N LYS A 325 -29.69 -5.22 10.56
CA LYS A 325 -30.16 -6.15 9.52
C LYS A 325 -30.32 -5.42 8.20
N LEU A 326 -29.67 -5.95 7.16
CA LEU A 326 -29.84 -5.50 5.79
C LEU A 326 -30.15 -6.70 4.91
N GLU A 327 -31.08 -6.55 3.99
CA GLU A 327 -31.41 -7.56 3.00
C GLU A 327 -31.16 -7.02 1.59
N LEU A 328 -30.61 -7.88 0.74
CA LEU A 328 -30.43 -7.64 -0.67
C LEU A 328 -31.32 -8.63 -1.44
N THR A 329 -32.20 -8.11 -2.29
CA THR A 329 -33.06 -8.93 -3.16
C THR A 329 -32.69 -8.68 -4.61
N LEU A 330 -32.28 -9.73 -5.31
CA LEU A 330 -31.97 -9.72 -6.74
C LEU A 330 -33.26 -9.85 -7.56
N GLU A 331 -33.19 -9.45 -8.83
CA GLU A 331 -34.31 -9.62 -9.76
C GLU A 331 -34.61 -11.09 -10.02
N ASN A 332 -33.56 -11.86 -10.28
CA ASN A 332 -33.61 -13.27 -10.64
C ASN A 332 -32.77 -14.10 -9.68
N GLU A 333 -33.16 -15.36 -9.49
CA GLU A 333 -32.32 -16.33 -8.80
C GLU A 333 -31.05 -16.61 -9.63
N THR A 334 -29.89 -16.41 -9.03
CA THR A 334 -28.60 -16.61 -9.68
C THR A 334 -27.58 -17.20 -8.71
N SER A 335 -26.53 -17.81 -9.25
CA SER A 335 -25.37 -18.22 -8.46
C SER A 335 -24.56 -16.99 -8.06
N ILE A 336 -24.17 -16.90 -6.79
CA ILE A 336 -23.35 -15.84 -6.21
C ILE A 336 -22.09 -16.49 -5.65
N ASP A 337 -20.91 -15.97 -5.97
CA ASP A 337 -19.63 -16.51 -5.48
C ASP A 337 -18.79 -15.46 -4.74
N HIS A 338 -19.16 -14.19 -4.77
CA HIS A 338 -18.52 -13.15 -3.97
C HIS A 338 -19.56 -12.21 -3.35
N ILE A 339 -19.27 -11.78 -2.12
CA ILE A 339 -19.99 -10.73 -1.41
C ILE A 339 -18.96 -9.69 -0.95
N ILE A 340 -19.25 -8.42 -1.19
CA ILE A 340 -18.48 -7.29 -0.69
C ILE A 340 -19.33 -6.55 0.34
N LEU A 341 -18.74 -6.31 1.51
CA LEU A 341 -19.29 -5.47 2.57
C LEU A 341 -18.36 -4.28 2.79
N MET A 342 -18.92 -3.08 2.98
CA MET A 342 -18.16 -1.88 3.34
C MET A 342 -18.91 -1.10 4.41
N GLU A 343 -18.24 -0.70 5.48
CA GLU A 343 -18.76 0.31 6.41
C GLU A 343 -18.52 1.71 5.84
N ASP A 344 -19.37 2.66 6.22
CA ASP A 344 -19.08 4.08 6.05
C ASP A 344 -18.10 4.51 7.16
N ILE A 345 -16.81 4.30 6.89
CA ILE A 345 -15.72 4.56 7.83
C ILE A 345 -15.60 6.03 8.28
N SER A 346 -16.25 6.98 7.60
CA SER A 346 -16.35 8.37 8.09
C SER A 346 -17.04 8.48 9.46
N PHE A 347 -17.81 7.44 9.81
CA PHE A 347 -18.50 7.28 11.08
C PHE A 347 -17.77 6.34 12.06
N GLY A 348 -16.55 5.93 11.73
CA GLY A 348 -15.72 4.96 12.45
C GLY A 348 -16.04 3.50 12.08
N GLU A 349 -15.24 2.58 12.60
CA GLU A 349 -15.40 1.14 12.38
C GLU A 349 -16.25 0.53 13.50
N ARG A 350 -17.48 0.13 13.19
CA ARG A 350 -18.54 -0.12 14.18
C ARG A 350 -18.91 -1.59 14.34
N VAL A 351 -18.84 -2.37 13.27
CA VAL A 351 -19.19 -3.79 13.31
C VAL A 351 -18.13 -4.57 14.11
N ARG A 352 -18.59 -5.52 14.94
CA ARG A 352 -17.72 -6.41 15.73
C ARG A 352 -17.93 -7.87 15.38
N LYS A 353 -19.18 -8.26 15.09
CA LYS A 353 -19.54 -9.57 14.55
C LYS A 353 -20.73 -9.46 13.61
N PHE A 354 -20.73 -10.28 12.57
CA PHE A 354 -21.84 -10.38 11.64
C PHE A 354 -22.00 -11.81 11.10
N GLU A 355 -23.20 -12.09 10.61
CA GLU A 355 -23.58 -13.31 9.90
C GLU A 355 -24.12 -12.93 8.52
N LEU A 356 -23.78 -13.74 7.53
CA LEU A 356 -24.29 -13.68 6.16
C LEU A 356 -25.13 -14.92 5.89
N GLU A 357 -26.34 -14.71 5.40
CA GLU A 357 -27.30 -15.77 5.09
C GLU A 357 -27.84 -15.61 3.67
N ALA A 358 -28.14 -16.73 3.02
CA ALA A 358 -28.84 -16.79 1.74
C ALA A 358 -30.18 -17.51 1.93
N LEU A 359 -31.23 -17.06 1.25
CA LEU A 359 -32.51 -17.76 1.25
C LEU A 359 -32.47 -18.88 0.20
N VAL A 360 -32.59 -20.14 0.62
CA VAL A 360 -32.59 -21.34 -0.22
C VAL A 360 -33.76 -22.21 0.21
N ASP A 361 -34.61 -22.61 -0.72
CA ASP A 361 -35.80 -23.46 -0.43
C ASP A 361 -36.67 -22.91 0.73
N GLU A 362 -36.89 -21.59 0.74
CA GLU A 362 -37.63 -20.84 1.78
C GLU A 362 -36.99 -20.81 3.18
N GLU A 363 -35.79 -21.36 3.34
CA GLU A 363 -35.02 -21.34 4.58
C GLU A 363 -33.78 -20.45 4.46
N TRP A 364 -33.45 -19.72 5.53
CA TRP A 364 -32.21 -18.96 5.59
C TRP A 364 -31.06 -19.90 5.96
N VAL A 365 -30.09 -20.02 5.06
CA VAL A 365 -28.90 -20.83 5.23
C VAL A 365 -27.71 -19.90 5.45
N SER A 366 -26.92 -20.16 6.51
CA SER A 366 -25.68 -19.43 6.74
C SER A 366 -24.67 -19.70 5.61
N ILE A 367 -24.12 -18.63 5.05
CA ILE A 367 -23.08 -18.67 4.01
C ILE A 367 -21.75 -18.07 4.49
N GLY A 368 -21.71 -17.60 5.74
CA GLY A 368 -20.51 -17.12 6.40
C GLY A 368 -20.81 -16.29 7.63
N GLU A 369 -19.79 -16.13 8.45
CA GLU A 369 -19.76 -15.19 9.57
C GLU A 369 -18.41 -14.46 9.54
N GLY A 370 -18.35 -13.32 10.21
CA GLY A 370 -17.14 -12.51 10.27
C GLY A 370 -17.17 -11.51 11.42
N SER A 371 -16.13 -10.68 11.46
CA SER A 371 -15.90 -9.66 12.49
C SER A 371 -15.71 -8.28 11.88
N ALA A 372 -14.47 -7.80 11.75
CA ALA A 372 -14.18 -6.52 11.13
C ALA A 372 -14.70 -6.49 9.67
N ILE A 373 -15.37 -5.38 9.32
CA ILE A 373 -15.72 -5.05 7.93
C ILE A 373 -14.86 -3.86 7.50
N GLY A 374 -14.89 -2.76 8.26
CA GLY A 374 -14.04 -1.61 8.00
C GLY A 374 -14.28 -1.01 6.61
N HIS A 375 -13.20 -0.64 5.93
CA HIS A 375 -13.28 -0.10 4.57
C HIS A 375 -13.88 -1.10 3.60
N LYS A 376 -13.41 -2.36 3.63
CA LYS A 376 -13.90 -3.41 2.74
C LYS A 376 -13.67 -4.81 3.33
N TYR A 377 -14.68 -5.65 3.21
CA TYR A 377 -14.57 -7.09 3.44
C TYR A 377 -15.06 -7.87 2.22
N ILE A 378 -14.26 -8.81 1.74
CA ILE A 378 -14.61 -9.66 0.59
C ILE A 378 -14.77 -11.11 1.05
N LYS A 379 -15.99 -11.63 0.93
CA LYS A 379 -16.31 -13.04 1.18
C LYS A 379 -16.42 -13.81 -0.12
N GLN A 380 -15.56 -14.80 -0.30
CA GLN A 380 -15.75 -15.84 -1.31
C GLN A 380 -16.77 -16.88 -0.81
N THR A 381 -17.65 -17.34 -1.70
CA THR A 381 -18.60 -18.42 -1.46
C THR A 381 -18.36 -19.56 -2.47
N ASN A 382 -18.83 -20.76 -2.17
CA ASN A 382 -18.72 -21.92 -3.08
C ASN A 382 -19.77 -21.91 -4.20
N GLY A 383 -20.30 -20.74 -4.57
CA GLY A 383 -21.40 -20.61 -5.52
C GLY A 383 -22.74 -20.97 -4.90
N ILE A 384 -23.40 -19.99 -4.27
CA ILE A 384 -24.74 -20.17 -3.69
C ILE A 384 -25.80 -19.64 -4.64
N LYS A 385 -26.78 -20.49 -4.99
CA LYS A 385 -27.91 -20.08 -5.84
C LYS A 385 -29.01 -19.48 -4.97
N THR A 386 -29.27 -18.19 -5.13
CA THR A 386 -30.32 -17.51 -4.37
C THR A 386 -30.79 -16.24 -5.08
N ARG A 387 -31.93 -15.71 -4.63
CA ARG A 387 -32.41 -14.37 -4.96
C ARG A 387 -32.27 -13.40 -3.79
N ARG A 388 -32.10 -13.88 -2.56
CA ARG A 388 -32.12 -13.03 -1.35
C ARG A 388 -30.93 -13.34 -0.46
N LEU A 389 -30.19 -12.30 -0.12
CA LEU A 389 -29.12 -12.33 0.86
C LEU A 389 -29.50 -11.47 2.06
N LYS A 390 -28.99 -11.82 3.24
CA LYS A 390 -29.21 -11.09 4.47
C LYS A 390 -27.89 -10.96 5.22
N LEU A 391 -27.59 -9.75 5.64
CA LEU A 391 -26.52 -9.40 6.56
C LEU A 391 -27.16 -9.13 7.93
N THR A 392 -26.72 -9.87 8.95
CA THR A 392 -27.13 -9.66 10.34
C THR A 392 -25.90 -9.26 11.15
N ILE A 393 -25.86 -8.02 11.64
CA ILE A 393 -24.84 -7.56 12.59
C ILE A 393 -25.24 -8.00 13.99
N THR A 394 -24.52 -8.97 14.55
CA THR A 394 -24.82 -9.57 15.85
C THR A 394 -24.14 -8.83 17.01
N GLU A 395 -23.04 -8.12 16.73
CA GLU A 395 -22.33 -7.30 17.70
C GLU A 395 -21.79 -6.02 17.03
N SER A 396 -22.04 -4.86 17.63
CA SER A 396 -21.50 -3.58 17.19
C SER A 396 -21.33 -2.60 18.36
N VAL A 397 -20.39 -1.68 18.25
CA VAL A 397 -20.12 -0.66 19.27
C VAL A 397 -21.10 0.51 19.21
N GLU A 398 -21.62 0.80 18.02
CA GLU A 398 -22.65 1.80 17.74
C GLU A 398 -23.56 1.27 16.62
N THR A 399 -24.55 2.05 16.20
CA THR A 399 -25.41 1.68 15.05
C THR A 399 -24.54 1.47 13.80
N PRO A 400 -24.51 0.27 13.19
CA PRO A 400 -23.72 0.01 12.00
C PRO A 400 -24.15 0.92 10.84
N MET A 401 -23.17 1.45 10.10
CA MET A 401 -23.37 2.26 8.91
C MET A 401 -22.79 1.49 7.73
N ILE A 402 -23.64 0.76 7.00
CA ILE A 402 -23.19 -0.07 5.87
C ILE A 402 -23.30 0.76 4.60
N LYS A 403 -22.14 1.13 4.06
CA LYS A 403 -22.00 1.88 2.80
C LYS A 403 -22.31 0.99 1.60
N GLU A 404 -21.90 -0.27 1.67
CA GLU A 404 -22.10 -1.22 0.58
C GLU A 404 -22.32 -2.65 1.09
N PHE A 405 -23.35 -3.30 0.57
CA PHE A 405 -23.54 -4.75 0.62
C PHE A 405 -23.89 -5.21 -0.80
N THR A 406 -22.89 -5.74 -1.49
CA THR A 406 -22.96 -6.07 -2.92
C THR A 406 -22.60 -7.53 -3.14
N CYS A 407 -23.18 -8.16 -4.15
CA CYS A 407 -22.84 -9.52 -4.54
C CYS A 407 -22.47 -9.62 -6.02
N TYR A 408 -21.61 -10.59 -6.33
CA TYR A 408 -21.04 -10.80 -7.65
C TYR A 408 -21.06 -12.28 -8.03
N ARG A 409 -20.85 -12.54 -9.32
CA ARG A 409 -20.61 -13.86 -9.89
C ARG A 409 -19.43 -13.76 -10.84
N SER A 410 -18.36 -14.49 -10.54
CA SER A 410 -17.23 -14.66 -11.45
C SER A 410 -17.65 -15.41 -12.71
N GLU A 411 -17.12 -15.01 -13.86
CA GLU A 411 -17.26 -15.79 -15.08
C GLU A 411 -16.43 -17.06 -14.92
N LYS A 412 -17.08 -18.24 -14.89
CA LYS A 412 -16.35 -19.51 -14.87
C LYS A 412 -15.51 -19.59 -16.15
N LYS A 413 -14.18 -19.60 -16.01
CA LYS A 413 -13.26 -19.97 -17.08
C LYS A 413 -13.28 -21.47 -17.34
#